data_AF-A0A345XUN3-F1
#
_entry.id   AF-A0A345XUN3-F1
#
_cell.length_a   1.000
_cell.length_b   1.000
_cell.length_c   1.000
_cell.angle_alpha   90.00
_cell.angle_beta   90.00
_cell.angle_gamma   90.00
#
_symmetry.space_group_name_H-M   'P 1'
#
loop_
_entity.id
_entity.type
_entity.pdbx_description
1 polymer ?
#
loop_
_entity_poly.entity_id
_entity_poly.type
_entity_poly.pdbx_seq_one_letter_code
_entity_poly.pdbx_strand_id
1 'polypeptide(L)'
;MPRPESVDEVAKWEDPDGLGRTELYYAPIFWVLLPLAALGYLIWGTVTDPGDGWTGNLLDDNSPGNLWNFWLVWAGAAVWLLIALGVLVFRFSLTSQVRADNEWIHQHSIPCSVHHSPYRSDDGEGGSWPTFIAIDHRTADEQATRIHLGLHVWLSHEGVRGELDSGSLRERRVISSTELFGEEAAGGFYLRSIPGFGPAEDFEAHRWVLLTEPRDGEGDATVTTVPRHKKLQKIRRRLRRKAARKSTS
;
A
#
# COMPACT_ATOMS: atom_id res chain seq x y z
N MET A 1 -22.87 3.22 -8.57
CA MET A 1 -21.86 2.27 -8.05
C MET A 1 -20.48 2.90 -8.14
N PRO A 2 -19.66 2.86 -7.07
CA PRO A 2 -18.34 3.47 -7.10
C PRO A 2 -17.33 2.50 -7.73
N ARG A 3 -17.48 2.20 -9.02
CA ARG A 3 -16.38 1.59 -9.79
C ARG A 3 -15.33 2.68 -10.06
N PRO A 4 -14.02 2.38 -9.94
CA PRO A 4 -12.99 3.34 -10.30
C PRO A 4 -13.12 3.70 -11.79
N GLU A 5 -12.99 4.98 -12.13
CA GLU A 5 -13.02 5.50 -13.51
C GLU A 5 -11.63 5.42 -14.17
N SER A 6 -10.56 5.24 -13.38
CA SER A 6 -9.18 5.18 -13.86
C SER A 6 -8.24 4.55 -12.82
N VAL A 7 -7.07 4.09 -13.29
CA VAL A 7 -5.96 3.63 -12.43
C VAL A 7 -5.48 4.73 -11.46
N ASP A 8 -5.47 5.98 -11.91
CA ASP A 8 -5.12 7.15 -11.09
C ASP A 8 -6.13 7.41 -9.94
N GLU A 9 -7.35 6.92 -10.08
CA GLU A 9 -8.36 6.98 -9.03
C GLU A 9 -8.12 5.90 -7.97
N VAL A 10 -7.82 4.65 -8.39
CA VAL A 10 -7.46 3.55 -7.47
C VAL A 10 -6.23 3.91 -6.64
N ALA A 11 -5.19 4.47 -7.27
CA ALA A 11 -3.97 4.85 -6.56
C ALA A 11 -4.21 5.92 -5.48
N LYS A 12 -5.26 6.74 -5.62
CA LYS A 12 -5.66 7.73 -4.60
C LYS A 12 -6.59 7.15 -3.53
N TRP A 13 -7.17 5.98 -3.77
CA TRP A 13 -7.96 5.28 -2.77
C TRP A 13 -7.02 4.54 -1.82
N GLU A 14 -5.99 3.88 -2.35
CA GLU A 14 -4.95 3.21 -1.56
C GLU A 14 -4.06 4.18 -0.78
N ASP A 15 -3.64 5.28 -1.41
CA ASP A 15 -2.79 6.29 -0.79
C ASP A 15 -3.46 7.68 -0.87
N PRO A 16 -4.44 7.96 0.03
CA PRO A 16 -5.21 9.20 -0.01
C PRO A 16 -4.37 10.45 0.28
N ASP A 17 -3.30 10.30 1.06
CA ASP A 17 -2.44 11.39 1.49
C ASP A 17 -1.20 11.53 0.59
N GLY A 18 -0.94 10.55 -0.29
CA GLY A 18 0.24 10.54 -1.14
C GLY A 18 1.52 10.26 -0.36
N LEU A 19 1.41 9.72 0.85
CA LEU A 19 2.52 9.42 1.76
C LEU A 19 3.39 8.30 1.18
N GLY A 20 2.76 7.29 0.60
CA GLY A 20 3.44 6.25 -0.15
C GLY A 20 4.21 6.81 -1.33
N ARG A 21 3.67 7.81 -2.05
CA ARG A 21 4.43 8.55 -3.07
C ARG A 21 5.59 9.36 -2.48
N THR A 22 5.43 10.00 -1.33
CA THR A 22 6.53 10.75 -0.72
C THR A 22 7.68 9.86 -0.25
N GLU A 23 7.36 8.70 0.30
CA GLU A 23 8.34 7.72 0.75
C GLU A 23 8.98 6.94 -0.41
N LEU A 24 8.24 6.66 -1.49
CA LEU A 24 8.81 5.97 -2.66
C LEU A 24 9.63 6.88 -3.56
N TYR A 25 9.24 8.16 -3.75
CA TYR A 25 9.90 9.03 -4.73
C TYR A 25 10.83 10.06 -4.09
N TYR A 26 10.37 10.87 -3.13
CA TYR A 26 11.14 12.03 -2.68
C TYR A 26 12.23 11.68 -1.67
N ALA A 27 11.94 10.75 -0.75
CA ALA A 27 12.92 10.29 0.24
C ALA A 27 14.21 9.73 -0.42
N PRO A 28 14.15 8.77 -1.37
CA PRO A 28 15.37 8.25 -1.98
C PRO A 28 16.08 9.25 -2.89
N ILE A 29 15.36 10.16 -3.58
CA ILE A 29 16.00 11.22 -4.39
C ILE A 29 16.86 12.13 -3.51
N PHE A 30 16.38 12.50 -2.34
CA PHE A 30 17.16 13.28 -1.38
C PHE A 30 18.45 12.56 -0.96
N TRP A 31 18.38 11.25 -0.74
CA TRP A 31 19.54 10.41 -0.41
C TRP A 31 20.55 10.24 -1.55
N VAL A 32 20.15 10.43 -2.82
CA VAL A 32 21.09 10.46 -3.96
C VAL A 32 21.69 11.86 -4.16
N LEU A 33 20.92 12.92 -3.90
CA LEU A 33 21.39 14.30 -4.06
C LEU A 33 22.49 14.68 -3.05
N LEU A 34 22.42 14.16 -1.82
CA LEU A 34 23.45 14.36 -0.80
C LEU A 34 24.86 13.89 -1.19
N PRO A 35 25.08 12.63 -1.63
CA PRO A 35 26.39 12.17 -2.09
C PRO A 35 26.81 12.86 -3.39
N LEU A 36 25.87 13.22 -4.28
CA LEU A 36 26.18 14.01 -5.48
C LEU A 36 26.69 15.41 -5.14
N ALA A 37 26.06 16.09 -4.17
CA ALA A 37 26.50 17.40 -3.69
C ALA A 37 27.86 17.29 -2.99
N ALA A 38 28.07 16.24 -2.20
CA ALA A 38 29.37 15.94 -1.60
C ALA A 38 30.44 15.74 -2.69
N LEU A 39 30.20 14.89 -3.69
CA LEU A 39 31.11 14.69 -4.82
C LEU A 39 31.40 15.98 -5.58
N GLY A 40 30.37 16.80 -5.85
CA GLY A 40 30.53 18.11 -6.48
C GLY A 40 31.41 19.05 -5.67
N TYR A 41 31.25 19.05 -4.34
CA TYR A 41 32.11 19.81 -3.42
C TYR A 41 33.56 19.28 -3.42
N LEU A 42 33.76 17.95 -3.42
CA LEU A 42 35.10 17.34 -3.52
C LEU A 42 35.78 17.73 -4.85
N ILE A 43 35.05 17.66 -5.97
CA ILE A 43 35.56 18.05 -7.30
C ILE A 43 35.91 19.54 -7.33
N TRP A 44 35.02 20.40 -6.85
CA TRP A 44 35.27 21.84 -6.77
C TRP A 44 36.54 22.13 -5.97
N GLY A 45 36.67 21.54 -4.77
CA GLY A 45 37.86 21.67 -3.92
C GLY A 45 39.15 21.24 -4.62
N THR A 46 39.13 20.12 -5.36
CA THR A 46 40.31 19.65 -6.12
C THR A 46 40.69 20.57 -7.30
N VAL A 47 39.73 21.29 -7.88
CA VAL A 47 39.96 22.17 -9.04
C VAL A 47 40.37 23.57 -8.61
N THR A 48 39.77 24.12 -7.55
CA THR A 48 40.02 25.49 -7.12
C THR A 48 41.26 25.67 -6.26
N ASP A 49 41.71 24.62 -5.57
CA ASP A 49 42.95 24.68 -4.78
C ASP A 49 43.74 23.36 -4.88
N PRO A 50 44.46 23.14 -6.00
CA PRO A 50 45.22 21.91 -6.23
C PRO A 50 46.50 21.81 -5.38
N GLY A 51 46.86 22.87 -4.63
CA GLY A 51 48.12 22.94 -3.89
C GLY A 51 47.97 22.47 -2.45
N ASP A 52 48.58 21.33 -2.10
CA ASP A 52 48.94 20.75 -0.78
C ASP A 52 47.98 20.87 0.43
N GLY A 53 46.85 21.56 0.32
CA GLY A 53 46.02 22.04 1.44
C GLY A 53 44.75 21.24 1.68
N TRP A 54 44.34 20.36 0.75
CA TRP A 54 43.29 19.38 1.03
C TRP A 54 43.85 18.08 1.66
N THR A 55 44.97 18.20 2.35
CA THR A 55 45.42 17.25 3.39
C THR A 55 44.97 17.68 4.79
N GLY A 56 44.09 18.70 4.89
CA GLY A 56 43.53 19.19 6.15
C GLY A 56 42.98 18.06 7.03
N ASN A 57 43.75 17.76 8.07
CA ASN A 57 43.53 16.66 8.98
C ASN A 57 42.24 16.90 9.78
N LEU A 58 41.19 16.12 9.49
CA LEU A 58 40.03 16.03 10.39
C LEU A 58 40.43 15.36 11.73
N LEU A 59 41.62 14.75 11.78
CA LEU A 59 42.29 14.23 12.97
C LEU A 59 43.82 14.46 12.85
N ASP A 60 44.29 15.53 13.48
CA ASP A 60 45.69 15.79 13.90
C ASP A 60 46.69 16.38 12.87
N ASP A 61 47.26 17.55 13.21
CA ASP A 61 48.00 18.47 12.33
C ASP A 61 49.50 18.15 12.13
N ASN A 62 49.97 16.98 12.58
CA ASN A 62 51.41 16.69 12.69
C ASN A 62 51.91 15.43 11.97
N SER A 63 51.16 14.84 11.03
CA SER A 63 51.64 13.71 10.21
C SER A 63 51.80 14.09 8.73
N PRO A 64 52.96 13.82 8.11
CA PRO A 64 53.18 14.12 6.69
C PRO A 64 52.26 13.26 5.83
N GLY A 65 51.26 13.91 5.23
CA GLY A 65 50.60 13.52 3.99
C GLY A 65 50.02 12.10 3.94
N ASN A 66 48.95 11.84 4.68
CA ASN A 66 48.26 10.56 4.53
C ASN A 66 47.29 10.60 3.32
N LEU A 67 47.85 10.48 2.12
CA LEU A 67 47.14 10.29 0.83
C LEU A 67 45.99 9.25 0.92
N TRP A 68 46.12 8.28 1.84
CA TRP A 68 45.08 7.31 2.14
C TRP A 68 43.75 7.94 2.59
N ASN A 69 43.77 9.01 3.39
CA ASN A 69 42.54 9.66 3.86
C ASN A 69 41.76 10.27 2.69
N PHE A 70 42.44 10.86 1.72
CA PHE A 70 41.84 11.38 0.50
C PHE A 70 41.12 10.27 -0.29
N TRP A 71 41.80 9.15 -0.53
CA TRP A 71 41.22 8.01 -1.25
C TRP A 71 40.07 7.35 -0.47
N LEU A 72 40.11 7.32 0.86
CA LEU A 72 39.03 6.80 1.70
C LEU A 72 37.77 7.66 1.63
N VAL A 73 37.89 9.00 1.59
CA VAL A 73 36.74 9.90 1.43
C VAL A 73 36.10 9.72 0.05
N TRP A 74 36.90 9.61 -1.02
CA TRP A 74 36.40 9.31 -2.36
C TRP A 74 35.72 7.94 -2.45
N ALA A 75 36.34 6.90 -1.89
CA ALA A 75 35.76 5.56 -1.84
C ALA A 75 34.45 5.55 -1.03
N GLY A 76 34.41 6.23 0.11
CA GLY A 76 33.20 6.36 0.94
C GLY A 76 32.07 7.08 0.21
N ALA A 77 32.36 8.19 -0.47
CA ALA A 77 31.37 8.91 -1.26
C ALA A 77 30.86 8.08 -2.46
N ALA A 78 31.75 7.34 -3.13
CA ALA A 78 31.38 6.46 -4.24
C ALA A 78 30.52 5.28 -3.77
N VAL A 79 30.89 4.61 -2.68
CA VAL A 79 30.10 3.53 -2.08
C VAL A 79 28.73 4.05 -1.62
N TRP A 80 28.69 5.22 -0.98
CA TRP A 80 27.42 5.84 -0.57
C TRP A 80 26.52 6.15 -1.78
N LEU A 81 27.08 6.70 -2.85
CA LEU A 81 26.34 6.95 -4.09
C LEU A 81 25.80 5.64 -4.69
N LEU A 82 26.60 4.57 -4.72
CA LEU A 82 26.16 3.27 -5.23
C LEU A 82 25.02 2.67 -4.41
N ILE A 83 25.09 2.75 -3.07
CA ILE A 83 24.01 2.31 -2.18
C ILE A 83 22.75 3.15 -2.44
N ALA A 84 22.88 4.47 -2.52
CA ALA A 84 21.76 5.37 -2.75
C ALA A 84 21.10 5.12 -4.12
N LEU A 85 21.91 4.87 -5.17
CA LEU A 85 21.42 4.52 -6.49
C LEU A 85 20.73 3.15 -6.50
N GLY A 86 21.30 2.16 -5.80
CA GLY A 86 20.69 0.84 -5.65
C GLY A 86 19.32 0.91 -4.96
N VAL A 87 19.21 1.68 -3.87
CA VAL A 87 17.94 1.94 -3.19
C VAL A 87 16.97 2.68 -4.11
N LEU A 88 17.43 3.65 -4.89
CA LEU A 88 16.58 4.38 -5.84
C LEU A 88 16.01 3.45 -6.92
N VAL A 89 16.86 2.60 -7.52
CA VAL A 89 16.43 1.63 -8.54
C VAL A 89 15.45 0.62 -7.97
N PHE A 90 15.72 0.10 -6.77
CA PHE A 90 14.81 -0.80 -6.06
C PHE A 90 13.46 -0.13 -5.75
N ARG A 91 13.47 1.11 -5.27
CA ARG A 91 12.24 1.87 -5.05
C ARG A 91 11.50 2.13 -6.36
N PHE A 92 12.21 2.39 -7.45
CA PHE A 92 11.60 2.57 -8.76
C PHE A 92 10.97 1.27 -9.29
N SER A 93 11.58 0.11 -9.07
CA SER A 93 10.96 -1.17 -9.45
C SER A 93 9.66 -1.41 -8.67
N LEU A 94 9.62 -1.07 -7.37
CA LEU A 94 8.39 -1.10 -6.58
C LEU A 94 7.32 -0.16 -7.13
N THR A 95 7.67 1.01 -7.69
CA THR A 95 6.67 1.90 -8.31
C THR A 95 5.99 1.27 -9.51
N SER A 96 6.75 0.50 -10.31
CA SER A 96 6.20 -0.22 -11.46
C SER A 96 5.28 -1.34 -11.00
N GLN A 97 5.62 -2.02 -9.91
CA GLN A 97 4.76 -3.04 -9.30
C GLN A 97 3.48 -2.41 -8.76
N VAL A 98 3.56 -1.36 -7.94
CA VAL A 98 2.40 -0.64 -7.40
C VAL A 98 1.49 -0.14 -8.52
N ARG A 99 2.04 0.34 -9.63
CA ARG A 99 1.23 0.74 -10.80
C ARG A 99 0.54 -0.46 -11.44
N ALA A 100 1.23 -1.58 -11.61
CA ALA A 100 0.65 -2.80 -12.14
C ALA A 100 -0.46 -3.34 -11.22
N ASP A 101 -0.29 -3.25 -9.90
CA ASP A 101 -1.29 -3.67 -8.91
C ASP A 101 -2.52 -2.76 -8.98
N ASN A 102 -2.32 -1.44 -9.08
CA ASN A 102 -3.42 -0.48 -9.27
C ASN A 102 -4.18 -0.71 -10.59
N GLU A 103 -3.48 -1.10 -11.65
CA GLU A 103 -4.09 -1.46 -12.92
C GLU A 103 -4.85 -2.78 -12.83
N TRP A 104 -4.30 -3.76 -12.12
CA TRP A 104 -4.95 -5.04 -11.83
C TRP A 104 -6.25 -4.84 -11.06
N ILE A 105 -6.22 -4.05 -9.97
CA ILE A 105 -7.41 -3.68 -9.19
C ILE A 105 -8.43 -2.96 -10.09
N HIS A 106 -8.01 -2.02 -10.92
CA HIS A 106 -8.92 -1.33 -11.83
C HIS A 106 -9.65 -2.29 -12.79
N GLN A 107 -8.96 -3.32 -13.29
CA GLN A 107 -9.49 -4.28 -14.26
C GLN A 107 -10.32 -5.39 -13.60
N HIS A 108 -9.83 -5.97 -12.50
CA HIS A 108 -10.35 -7.21 -11.90
C HIS A 108 -11.09 -7.02 -10.58
N SER A 109 -11.23 -5.78 -10.08
CA SER A 109 -11.98 -5.55 -8.84
C SER A 109 -13.48 -5.80 -8.99
N ILE A 110 -14.03 -6.43 -7.96
CA ILE A 110 -15.45 -6.66 -7.75
C ILE A 110 -15.93 -5.66 -6.68
N PRO A 111 -16.89 -4.78 -7.00
CA PRO A 111 -17.50 -3.90 -6.01
C PRO A 111 -18.39 -4.71 -5.07
N CYS A 112 -18.09 -4.67 -3.78
CA CYS A 112 -18.86 -5.35 -2.76
C CYS A 112 -19.46 -4.33 -1.79
N SER A 113 -20.72 -4.58 -1.40
CA SER A 113 -21.35 -3.93 -0.26
C SER A 113 -20.88 -4.58 1.02
N VAL A 114 -20.56 -3.78 2.03
CA VAL A 114 -20.06 -4.27 3.33
C VAL A 114 -21.18 -4.24 4.36
N HIS A 115 -21.28 -5.33 5.12
CA HIS A 115 -22.19 -5.55 6.24
C HIS A 115 -21.40 -5.96 7.47
N HIS A 116 -21.90 -5.62 8.66
CA HIS A 116 -21.26 -6.06 9.90
C HIS A 116 -21.43 -7.55 10.10
N SER A 117 -20.34 -8.21 10.49
CA SER A 117 -20.39 -9.57 10.99
C SER A 117 -20.87 -9.58 12.45
N PRO A 118 -21.58 -10.64 12.89
CA PRO A 118 -21.93 -10.85 14.30
C PRO A 118 -20.71 -11.20 15.17
N TYR A 119 -19.58 -11.51 14.56
CA TYR A 119 -18.34 -11.89 15.22
C TYR A 119 -17.34 -10.73 15.21
N ARG A 120 -16.63 -10.57 16.32
CA ARG A 120 -15.50 -9.65 16.44
C ARG A 120 -14.27 -10.49 16.73
N SER A 121 -13.21 -10.26 15.98
CA SER A 121 -11.95 -10.98 16.16
C SER A 121 -11.22 -10.39 17.36
N ASP A 122 -10.71 -11.25 18.23
CA ASP A 122 -9.77 -10.87 19.28
C ASP A 122 -8.35 -10.90 18.68
N ASP A 123 -7.58 -9.84 18.90
CA ASP A 123 -6.16 -9.82 18.53
C ASP A 123 -5.26 -10.56 19.54
N GLY A 124 -5.83 -10.97 20.67
CA GLY A 124 -5.12 -11.63 21.78
C GLY A 124 -4.46 -10.64 22.74
N GLU A 125 -4.54 -9.34 22.46
CA GLU A 125 -4.06 -8.25 23.34
C GLU A 125 -5.23 -7.57 24.08
N GLY A 126 -6.43 -8.18 24.02
CA GLY A 126 -7.65 -7.66 24.62
C GLY A 126 -8.38 -6.64 23.72
N GLY A 127 -7.94 -6.48 22.47
CA GLY A 127 -8.56 -5.65 21.45
C GLY A 127 -9.62 -6.43 20.66
N SER A 128 -10.86 -5.95 20.67
CA SER A 128 -11.93 -6.52 19.85
C SER A 128 -12.06 -5.76 18.53
N TRP A 129 -11.71 -6.42 17.43
CA TRP A 129 -11.75 -5.86 16.08
C TRP A 129 -13.02 -6.28 15.33
N PRO A 130 -13.74 -5.34 14.69
CA PRO A 130 -14.90 -5.70 13.89
C PRO A 130 -14.49 -6.53 12.67
N THR A 131 -15.23 -7.61 12.42
CA THR A 131 -15.14 -8.35 11.16
C THR A 131 -16.34 -8.02 10.27
N PHE A 132 -16.28 -8.42 8.99
CA PHE A 132 -17.24 -7.96 7.99
C PHE A 132 -17.69 -9.06 7.04
N ILE A 133 -18.87 -8.87 6.49
CA ILE A 133 -19.43 -9.66 5.40
C ILE A 133 -19.51 -8.74 4.18
N ALA A 134 -18.83 -9.11 3.11
CA ALA A 134 -18.87 -8.42 1.85
C ALA A 134 -19.71 -9.21 0.83
N ILE A 135 -20.59 -8.53 0.11
CA ILE A 135 -21.46 -9.14 -0.89
C ILE A 135 -21.32 -8.38 -2.20
N ASP A 136 -21.03 -9.08 -3.29
CA ASP A 136 -20.98 -8.53 -4.63
C ASP A 136 -22.29 -7.83 -4.96
N HIS A 137 -22.18 -6.57 -5.37
CA HIS A 137 -23.30 -5.76 -5.80
C HIS A 137 -24.06 -6.29 -7.02
N ARG A 138 -23.45 -7.20 -7.82
CA ARG A 138 -24.09 -7.80 -8.99
C ARG A 138 -25.05 -8.92 -8.61
N THR A 139 -24.91 -9.48 -7.42
CA THR A 139 -25.77 -10.54 -6.93
C THR A 139 -27.19 -10.00 -6.73
N ALA A 140 -28.19 -10.77 -7.17
CA ALA A 140 -29.59 -10.39 -6.98
C ALA A 140 -29.93 -10.28 -5.48
N ASP A 141 -30.77 -9.32 -5.11
CA ASP A 141 -31.06 -8.99 -3.70
C ASP A 141 -31.52 -10.21 -2.87
N GLU A 142 -32.30 -11.11 -3.46
CA GLU A 142 -32.76 -12.35 -2.81
C GLU A 142 -31.60 -13.30 -2.50
N GLN A 143 -30.68 -13.48 -3.45
CA GLN A 143 -29.49 -14.31 -3.29
C GLN A 143 -28.50 -13.66 -2.33
N ALA A 144 -28.31 -12.34 -2.43
CA ALA A 144 -27.48 -11.56 -1.51
C ALA A 144 -27.97 -11.72 -0.07
N THR A 145 -29.29 -11.65 0.16
CA THR A 145 -29.90 -11.87 1.48
C THR A 145 -29.65 -13.28 2.00
N ARG A 146 -29.79 -14.30 1.13
CA ARG A 146 -29.53 -15.70 1.50
C ARG A 146 -28.07 -15.93 1.88
N ILE A 147 -27.13 -15.41 1.08
CA ILE A 147 -25.69 -15.49 1.33
C ILE A 147 -25.35 -14.77 2.64
N HIS A 148 -25.89 -13.57 2.85
CA HIS A 148 -25.70 -12.80 4.08
C HIS A 148 -26.13 -13.61 5.30
N LEU A 149 -27.35 -14.17 5.28
CA LEU A 149 -27.87 -14.98 6.38
C LEU A 149 -27.03 -16.23 6.60
N GLY A 150 -26.61 -16.92 5.54
CA GLY A 150 -25.75 -18.11 5.63
C GLY A 150 -24.41 -17.80 6.31
N LEU A 151 -23.71 -16.76 5.85
CA LEU A 151 -22.46 -16.29 6.47
C LEU A 151 -22.67 -15.83 7.91
N HIS A 152 -23.77 -15.13 8.18
CA HIS A 152 -24.10 -14.67 9.53
C HIS A 152 -24.33 -15.83 10.49
N VAL A 153 -25.04 -16.89 10.07
CA VAL A 153 -25.27 -18.10 10.86
C VAL A 153 -23.96 -18.86 11.07
N TRP A 154 -23.14 -19.02 10.03
CA TRP A 154 -21.84 -19.67 10.11
C TRP A 154 -20.89 -18.95 11.10
N LEU A 155 -20.78 -17.63 11.02
CA LEU A 155 -19.98 -16.81 11.95
C LEU A 155 -20.54 -16.77 13.37
N SER A 156 -21.78 -17.18 13.56
CA SER A 156 -22.40 -17.30 14.89
C SER A 156 -22.07 -18.61 15.59
N HIS A 157 -21.49 -19.59 14.88
CA HIS A 157 -21.19 -20.91 15.43
C HIS A 157 -19.88 -20.91 16.23
N GLU A 158 -19.89 -21.46 17.45
CA GLU A 158 -18.75 -21.39 18.37
C GLU A 158 -17.49 -22.09 17.85
N GLY A 159 -17.65 -23.24 17.19
CA GLY A 159 -16.52 -23.96 16.59
C GLY A 159 -15.82 -23.16 15.49
N VAL A 160 -16.58 -22.40 14.70
CA VAL A 160 -16.05 -21.52 13.64
C VAL A 160 -15.28 -20.35 14.25
N ARG A 161 -15.80 -19.76 15.32
CA ARG A 161 -15.12 -18.67 16.04
C ARG A 161 -13.78 -19.13 16.61
N GLY A 162 -13.75 -20.32 17.23
CA GLY A 162 -12.50 -20.92 17.72
C GLY A 162 -11.46 -21.11 16.60
N GLU A 163 -11.88 -21.60 15.43
CA GLU A 163 -10.98 -21.75 14.27
C GLU A 163 -10.45 -20.41 13.72
N LEU A 164 -11.26 -19.34 13.78
CA LEU A 164 -10.86 -18.00 13.36
C LEU A 164 -9.93 -17.30 14.36
N ASP A 165 -10.07 -17.59 15.66
CA ASP A 165 -9.24 -17.01 16.71
C ASP A 165 -7.89 -17.72 16.84
N SER A 166 -7.87 -19.05 16.87
CA SER A 166 -6.67 -19.84 17.19
C SER A 166 -6.41 -21.03 16.28
N GLY A 167 -7.30 -21.33 15.34
CA GLY A 167 -7.20 -22.49 14.45
C GLY A 167 -6.67 -22.18 13.06
N SER A 168 -7.03 -23.06 12.13
CA SER A 168 -6.57 -23.06 10.73
C SER A 168 -7.05 -21.85 9.93
N LEU A 169 -8.17 -21.24 10.32
CA LEU A 169 -8.75 -20.08 9.64
C LEU A 169 -8.17 -18.76 10.14
N ARG A 170 -7.30 -18.77 11.15
CA ARG A 170 -6.71 -17.55 11.71
C ARG A 170 -5.94 -16.75 10.67
N GLU A 171 -5.17 -17.41 9.80
CA GLU A 171 -4.34 -16.70 8.81
C GLU A 171 -5.14 -16.17 7.62
N ARG A 172 -6.39 -16.63 7.45
CA ARG A 172 -7.25 -16.34 6.31
C ARG A 172 -7.90 -14.97 6.48
N ARG A 173 -7.51 -14.00 5.66
CA ARG A 173 -8.06 -12.64 5.70
C ARG A 173 -9.39 -12.54 4.97
N VAL A 174 -9.55 -13.30 3.89
CA VAL A 174 -10.75 -13.36 3.06
C VAL A 174 -11.14 -14.81 2.83
N ILE A 175 -12.41 -15.13 3.09
CA ILE A 175 -12.97 -16.47 2.82
C ILE A 175 -14.18 -16.29 1.92
N SER A 176 -14.22 -16.96 0.77
CA SER A 176 -15.38 -16.88 -0.14
C SER A 176 -16.53 -17.75 0.38
N SER A 177 -17.76 -17.32 0.13
CA SER A 177 -18.93 -18.15 0.40
C SER A 177 -19.01 -19.36 -0.54
N THR A 178 -18.37 -19.31 -1.71
CA THR A 178 -18.27 -20.48 -2.61
C THR A 178 -17.45 -21.60 -2.01
N GLU A 179 -16.38 -21.28 -1.30
CA GLU A 179 -15.57 -22.26 -0.58
C GLU A 179 -16.33 -22.88 0.59
N LEU A 180 -17.14 -22.08 1.29
CA LEU A 180 -17.88 -22.53 2.48
C LEU A 180 -19.16 -23.30 2.15
N PHE A 181 -19.89 -22.87 1.11
CA PHE A 181 -21.25 -23.35 0.82
C PHE A 181 -21.44 -23.86 -0.62
N GLY A 182 -20.39 -23.84 -1.44
CA GLY A 182 -20.43 -24.25 -2.84
C GLY A 182 -20.83 -23.13 -3.82
N GLU A 183 -20.79 -23.46 -5.13
CA GLU A 183 -21.04 -22.52 -6.24
C GLU A 183 -22.37 -21.76 -6.15
N GLU A 184 -23.39 -22.36 -5.54
CA GLU A 184 -24.72 -21.72 -5.36
C GLU A 184 -24.66 -20.45 -4.50
N ALA A 185 -23.63 -20.34 -3.64
CA ALA A 185 -23.41 -19.19 -2.78
C ALA A 185 -22.46 -18.16 -3.40
N ALA A 186 -22.23 -18.15 -4.72
CA ALA A 186 -21.33 -17.20 -5.35
C ALA A 186 -21.65 -15.72 -5.06
N GLY A 187 -20.58 -14.93 -4.84
CA GLY A 187 -20.66 -13.48 -4.63
C GLY A 187 -20.66 -13.03 -3.16
N GLY A 188 -20.48 -13.92 -2.19
CA GLY A 188 -20.28 -13.57 -0.78
C GLY A 188 -18.84 -13.77 -0.32
N PHE A 189 -18.42 -12.96 0.63
CA PHE A 189 -17.07 -13.02 1.21
C PHE A 189 -17.12 -12.64 2.69
N TYR A 190 -16.43 -13.41 3.52
CA TYR A 190 -16.06 -13.01 4.87
C TYR A 190 -14.74 -12.24 4.82
N LEU A 191 -14.68 -11.09 5.50
CA LEU A 191 -13.48 -10.27 5.64
C LEU A 191 -13.13 -10.14 7.11
N ARG A 192 -11.92 -10.58 7.49
CA ARG A 192 -11.45 -10.45 8.87
C ARG A 192 -11.22 -8.99 9.26
N SER A 193 -10.66 -8.20 8.36
CA SER A 193 -10.43 -6.78 8.55
C SER A 193 -10.53 -6.04 7.23
N ILE A 194 -10.79 -4.73 7.32
CA ILE A 194 -10.78 -3.84 6.16
C ILE A 194 -9.73 -2.76 6.41
N PRO A 195 -8.78 -2.51 5.49
CA PRO A 195 -7.74 -1.51 5.67
C PRO A 195 -8.33 -0.12 5.93
N GLY A 196 -7.82 0.56 6.96
CA GLY A 196 -8.28 1.88 7.36
C GLY A 196 -9.48 1.88 8.30
N PHE A 197 -10.02 0.72 8.71
CA PHE A 197 -11.00 0.64 9.79
C PHE A 197 -10.35 0.33 11.13
N GLY A 198 -10.52 1.23 12.08
CA GLY A 198 -10.16 1.02 13.48
C GLY A 198 -11.29 0.44 14.33
N PRO A 199 -11.03 0.08 15.60
CA PRO A 199 -12.03 -0.49 16.51
C PRO A 199 -13.13 0.49 16.92
N ALA A 200 -12.91 1.79 16.71
CA ALA A 200 -13.83 2.88 17.05
C ALA A 200 -14.40 3.63 15.82
N GLU A 201 -14.12 3.16 14.60
CA GLU A 201 -14.57 3.86 13.40
C GLU A 201 -16.03 3.60 13.05
N ASP A 202 -16.71 4.67 12.62
CA ASP A 202 -18.12 4.67 12.25
C ASP A 202 -18.36 3.89 10.95
N PHE A 203 -18.96 2.72 11.05
CA PHE A 203 -19.23 1.76 9.97
C PHE A 203 -20.00 2.36 8.78
N GLU A 204 -20.92 3.29 9.06
CA GLU A 204 -21.73 4.00 8.06
C GLU A 204 -20.87 4.78 7.03
N ALA A 205 -19.61 5.05 7.37
CA ALA A 205 -18.66 5.74 6.52
C ALA A 205 -18.29 5.01 5.21
N HIS A 206 -18.31 3.68 5.20
CA HIS A 206 -17.57 2.90 4.21
C HIS A 206 -18.39 1.67 3.75
N ARG A 207 -19.56 1.95 3.19
CA ARG A 207 -20.52 0.95 2.68
C ARG A 207 -19.99 0.09 1.51
N TRP A 208 -18.88 0.47 0.90
CA TRP A 208 -18.36 -0.16 -0.31
C TRP A 208 -16.87 -0.47 -0.21
N VAL A 209 -16.49 -1.66 -0.66
CA VAL A 209 -15.11 -2.08 -0.85
C VAL A 209 -14.94 -2.67 -2.24
N LEU A 210 -13.71 -2.70 -2.71
CA LEU A 210 -13.31 -3.48 -3.87
C LEU A 210 -12.58 -4.72 -3.39
N LEU A 211 -13.05 -5.90 -3.82
CA LEU A 211 -12.30 -7.15 -3.68
C LEU A 211 -11.60 -7.45 -4.99
N THR A 212 -10.31 -7.72 -4.91
CA THR A 212 -9.50 -8.06 -6.08
C THR A 212 -8.77 -9.37 -5.80
N GLU A 213 -8.91 -10.34 -6.70
CA GLU A 213 -8.18 -11.60 -6.62
C GLU A 213 -6.67 -11.39 -6.75
N PRO A 214 -5.84 -12.22 -6.10
CA PRO A 214 -4.40 -12.14 -6.23
C PRO A 214 -3.99 -12.40 -7.70
N ARG A 215 -3.03 -11.62 -8.18
CA ARG A 215 -2.58 -11.69 -9.58
C ARG A 215 -1.97 -13.05 -9.95
N ASP A 216 -1.25 -13.66 -9.02
CA ASP A 216 -0.52 -14.91 -9.24
C ASP A 216 -1.35 -16.14 -8.83
N GLY A 217 -2.62 -15.95 -8.44
CA GLY A 217 -3.50 -17.01 -7.93
C GLY A 217 -3.10 -17.56 -6.56
N GLU A 218 -1.95 -17.13 -6.03
CA GLU A 218 -1.42 -17.51 -4.73
C GLU A 218 -1.56 -16.33 -3.76
N GLY A 219 -2.31 -16.54 -2.66
CA GLY A 219 -2.55 -15.53 -1.63
C GLY A 219 -4.03 -15.20 -1.40
N ASP A 220 -4.28 -14.33 -0.42
CA ASP A 220 -5.63 -13.86 -0.11
C ASP A 220 -6.04 -12.69 -1.02
N ALA A 221 -7.35 -12.56 -1.26
CA ALA A 221 -7.90 -11.43 -2.01
C ALA A 221 -7.58 -10.09 -1.32
N THR A 222 -7.23 -9.09 -2.13
CA THR A 222 -6.93 -7.74 -1.65
C THR A 222 -8.22 -6.95 -1.47
N VAL A 223 -8.37 -6.33 -0.30
CA VAL A 223 -9.51 -5.48 0.05
C VAL A 223 -9.11 -4.00 -0.06
N THR A 224 -9.72 -3.25 -0.97
CA THR A 224 -9.49 -1.80 -1.10
C THR A 224 -10.73 -1.04 -0.67
N THR A 225 -10.58 -0.09 0.25
CA THR A 225 -11.71 0.75 0.71
C THR A 225 -12.10 1.80 -0.32
N VAL A 226 -13.40 1.97 -0.53
CA VAL A 226 -13.92 3.05 -1.36
C VAL A 226 -14.08 4.31 -0.50
N PRO A 227 -13.50 5.46 -0.89
CA PRO A 227 -13.66 6.70 -0.16
C PRO A 227 -15.12 7.16 -0.07
N ARG A 228 -15.47 7.82 1.06
CA ARG A 228 -16.78 8.48 1.27
C ARG A 228 -17.21 9.31 0.06
N HIS A 229 -18.51 9.34 -0.23
CA HIS A 229 -19.09 10.00 -1.42
C HIS A 229 -18.56 11.43 -1.67
N LYS A 230 -18.47 12.29 -0.65
CA LYS A 230 -17.91 13.65 -0.78
C LYS A 230 -16.43 13.65 -1.17
N LYS A 231 -15.62 12.76 -0.56
CA LYS A 231 -14.18 12.60 -0.85
C LYS A 231 -13.99 12.04 -2.26
N LEU A 232 -14.77 11.02 -2.64
CA LEU A 232 -14.79 10.43 -3.97
C LEU A 232 -15.07 11.48 -5.06
N GLN A 233 -16.13 12.28 -4.90
CA GLN A 233 -16.45 13.36 -5.85
C GLN A 233 -15.32 14.39 -5.97
N LYS A 234 -14.68 14.76 -4.86
CA LYS A 234 -13.52 15.67 -4.85
C LYS A 234 -12.33 15.08 -5.62
N ILE A 235 -12.06 13.79 -5.44
CA ILE A 235 -11.00 13.06 -6.14
C ILE A 235 -11.27 13.06 -7.65
N ARG A 236 -12.47 12.64 -8.07
CA ARG A 236 -12.89 12.61 -9.49
C ARG A 236 -12.79 13.99 -10.14
N ARG A 237 -13.30 15.04 -9.48
CA ARG A 237 -13.23 16.41 -10.00
C ARG A 237 -11.78 16.87 -10.21
N ARG A 238 -10.87 16.54 -9.28
CA ARG A 238 -9.45 16.86 -9.42
C ARG A 238 -8.80 16.10 -10.57
N LEU A 239 -9.11 14.81 -10.73
CA LEU A 239 -8.58 13.99 -11.83
C LEU A 239 -9.06 14.48 -13.20
N ARG A 240 -10.36 14.75 -13.34
CA ARG A 240 -10.93 15.29 -14.60
C ARG A 240 -10.31 16.63 -14.99
N ARG A 241 -10.09 17.53 -14.02
CA ARG A 241 -9.38 18.80 -14.26
C ARG A 241 -7.94 18.60 -14.73
N LYS A 242 -7.23 17.61 -14.17
CA LYS A 242 -5.86 17.30 -14.57
C LYS A 242 -5.82 16.71 -15.99
N ALA A 243 -6.74 15.82 -16.32
CA ALA A 243 -6.87 15.26 -17.67
C ALA A 243 -7.16 16.34 -18.72
N ALA A 244 -8.11 17.26 -18.45
CA ALA A 244 -8.45 18.35 -19.36
C ALA A 244 -7.28 19.32 -19.63
N ARG A 245 -6.41 19.55 -18.64
CA ARG A 245 -5.19 20.35 -18.82
C ARG A 245 -4.13 19.65 -19.68
N LYS A 246 -4.09 18.32 -19.64
CA LYS A 246 -3.11 17.53 -20.41
C LYS A 246 -3.52 17.38 -21.87
N SER A 247 -4.80 17.47 -22.19
CA SER A 247 -5.32 17.41 -23.57
C SER A 247 -5.31 18.76 -24.31
N THR A 248 -4.98 19.85 -23.61
CA THR A 248 -4.92 21.22 -24.16
C THR A 248 -3.48 21.74 -24.31
N SER A 249 -2.49 20.92 -23.93
CA SER A 249 -1.06 21.15 -24.15
C SER A 249 -0.55 20.19 -25.21
#